data_AF-D5MKP2-F1
#
_entry.id   AF-D5MKP2-F1
#
_cell.length_a   1.000
_cell.length_b   1.000
_cell.length_c   1.000
_cell.angle_alpha   90.00
_cell.angle_beta   90.00
_cell.angle_gamma   90.00
#
_symmetry.space_group_name_H-M   'P 1'
#
loop_
_entity.id
_entity.type
_entity.pdbx_description
1 polymer ?
#
loop_
_entity_poly.entity_id
_entity_poly.type
_entity_poly.pdbx_seq_one_letter_code
_entity_poly.pdbx_strand_id
1 'polypeptide(L)'
;MPQTTTMTVRLPAQVKARLEKLAKSTDRSKAYLASQAIEEYLDVQEWQVKAIKDAIREADSPSPVFYEHEEVQTKLKKLTAKRRRTE
;
A
#
# COMPACT_ATOMS: atom_id res chain seq x y z
N MET A 1 -14.25 -8.52 21.07
CA MET A 1 -14.53 -7.96 19.72
C MET A 1 -13.72 -6.66 19.59
N PRO A 2 -13.09 -6.39 18.44
CA PRO A 2 -12.37 -5.13 18.24
C PRO A 2 -13.34 -3.94 18.40
N GLN A 3 -12.85 -2.84 18.96
CA GLN A 3 -13.61 -1.61 19.12
C GLN A 3 -13.90 -1.00 17.75
N THR A 4 -15.16 -0.77 17.41
CA THR A 4 -15.58 -0.14 16.15
C THR A 4 -16.01 1.30 16.40
N THR A 5 -15.61 2.21 15.52
CA THR A 5 -16.09 3.60 15.50
C THR A 5 -16.85 3.88 14.22
N THR A 6 -17.74 4.86 14.24
CA THR A 6 -18.56 5.25 13.08
C THR A 6 -18.05 6.56 12.50
N MET A 7 -17.89 6.60 11.18
CA MET A 7 -17.61 7.83 10.43
C MET A 7 -18.64 8.03 9.33
N THR A 8 -18.94 9.29 9.00
CA THR A 8 -19.80 9.62 7.86
C THR A 8 -18.95 10.07 6.69
N VAL A 9 -19.04 9.36 5.57
CA VAL A 9 -18.28 9.66 4.33
C VAL A 9 -19.24 10.13 3.25
N ARG A 10 -18.89 11.24 2.58
CA ARG A 10 -19.62 11.71 1.40
C ARG A 10 -19.16 10.93 0.18
N LEU A 11 -20.09 10.26 -0.48
CA LEU A 11 -19.82 9.47 -1.69
C LEU A 11 -20.62 10.05 -2.86
N PRO A 12 -20.02 10.17 -4.06
CA PRO A 12 -20.79 10.44 -5.28
C PRO A 12 -21.89 9.39 -5.47
N ALA A 13 -23.06 9.79 -5.98
CA ALA A 13 -24.22 8.91 -6.13
C ALA A 13 -23.89 7.65 -6.95
N GLN A 14 -23.08 7.78 -8.00
CA GLN A 14 -22.62 6.67 -8.82
C GLN A 14 -21.78 5.64 -8.03
N VAL A 15 -20.92 6.10 -7.11
CA VAL A 15 -20.09 5.23 -6.28
C VAL A 15 -20.95 4.45 -5.29
N LYS A 16 -21.91 5.13 -4.64
CA LYS A 16 -22.89 4.47 -3.77
C LYS A 16 -23.67 3.38 -4.50
N ALA A 17 -24.14 3.65 -5.72
CA ALA A 17 -24.87 2.67 -6.52
C ALA A 17 -24.03 1.44 -6.89
N ARG A 18 -22.75 1.64 -7.22
CA ARG A 18 -21.80 0.53 -7.48
C ARG A 18 -21.58 -0.32 -6.22
N LEU A 19 -21.39 0.32 -5.06
CA LEU A 19 -21.23 -0.36 -3.78
C LEU A 19 -22.49 -1.15 -3.41
N GLU A 20 -23.67 -0.59 -3.64
CA GLU A 20 -24.96 -1.26 -3.42
C GLU A 20 -25.15 -2.50 -4.29
N LYS A 21 -24.74 -2.44 -5.56
CA LYS A 21 -24.77 -3.60 -6.46
C LYS A 21 -23.84 -4.70 -5.99
N LEU A 22 -22.61 -4.34 -5.59
CA LEU A 22 -21.62 -5.30 -5.09
C LEU A 22 -22.09 -5.98 -3.80
N ALA A 23 -22.57 -5.18 -2.83
CA ALA A 23 -23.13 -5.68 -1.58
C ALA A 23 -24.21 -6.76 -1.79
N LYS A 24 -25.13 -6.52 -2.74
CA LYS A 24 -26.19 -7.47 -3.11
C LYS A 24 -25.64 -8.75 -3.74
N SER A 25 -24.62 -8.65 -4.60
CA SER A 25 -24.06 -9.83 -5.28
C SER A 25 -23.18 -10.68 -4.37
N THR A 26 -22.57 -10.10 -3.33
CA THR A 26 -21.68 -10.80 -2.41
C THR A 26 -22.35 -11.21 -1.10
N ASP A 27 -23.64 -10.90 -0.90
CA ASP A 27 -24.37 -11.06 0.36
C ASP A 27 -23.62 -10.44 1.56
N ARG A 28 -23.14 -9.20 1.37
CA ARG A 28 -22.42 -8.43 2.39
C ARG A 28 -23.07 -7.08 2.61
N SER A 29 -22.92 -6.54 3.82
CA SER A 29 -23.40 -5.20 4.12
C SER A 29 -22.51 -4.14 3.45
N LYS A 30 -23.09 -2.99 3.13
CA LYS A 30 -22.35 -1.84 2.55
C LYS A 30 -21.26 -1.34 3.49
N ALA A 31 -21.54 -1.35 4.78
CA ALA A 31 -20.59 -0.95 5.81
C ALA A 31 -19.38 -1.89 5.86
N TYR A 32 -19.60 -3.21 5.75
CA TYR A 32 -18.53 -4.20 5.71
C TYR A 32 -17.62 -4.02 4.49
N LEU A 33 -18.21 -3.85 3.30
CA LEU A 33 -17.42 -3.62 2.09
C LEU A 33 -16.67 -2.28 2.13
N ALA A 34 -17.27 -1.25 2.72
CA ALA A 34 -16.62 0.05 2.89
C ALA A 34 -15.46 -0.03 3.89
N SER A 35 -15.61 -0.71 5.02
CA SER A 35 -14.52 -0.89 5.98
C SER A 35 -13.38 -1.70 5.38
N GLN A 36 -13.70 -2.81 4.71
CA GLN A 36 -12.69 -3.64 4.05
C GLN A 36 -11.92 -2.85 2.98
N ALA A 37 -12.61 -2.07 2.15
CA ALA A 37 -11.94 -1.26 1.14
C ALA A 37 -11.02 -0.16 1.74
N ILE A 38 -11.38 0.38 2.91
CA ILE A 38 -10.54 1.35 3.62
C ILE A 38 -9.31 0.65 4.21
N GLU A 39 -9.48 -0.52 4.83
CA GLU A 39 -8.38 -1.33 5.36
C GLU A 39 -7.38 -1.70 4.26
N GLU A 40 -7.86 -2.23 3.13
CA GLU A 40 -7.03 -2.57 1.98
C GLU A 40 -6.30 -1.34 1.42
N TYR A 41 -6.98 -0.18 1.37
CA TYR A 41 -6.35 1.06 0.92
C TYR A 41 -5.24 1.51 1.88
N LEU A 42 -5.46 1.42 3.19
CA LEU A 42 -4.47 1.78 4.20
C LEU A 42 -3.27 0.84 4.14
N ASP A 43 -3.48 -0.48 4.07
CA ASP A 43 -2.41 -1.47 4.00
C ASP A 43 -1.47 -1.19 2.80
N VAL A 44 -2.04 -0.79 1.66
CA VAL A 44 -1.26 -0.45 0.46
C VAL A 44 -0.53 0.89 0.59
N GLN A 45 -1.09 1.88 1.27
CA GLN A 45 -0.50 3.22 1.32
C GLN A 45 0.45 3.43 2.50
N GLU A 46 0.18 2.81 3.65
CA GLU A 46 0.94 3.02 4.88
C GLU A 46 2.39 2.58 4.75
N TRP A 47 2.64 1.43 4.13
CA TRP A 47 4.02 0.96 3.92
C TRP A 47 4.81 1.93 3.05
N GLN A 48 4.19 2.47 1.98
CA GLN A 48 4.85 3.34 1.03
C GLN A 48 5.17 4.69 1.68
N VAL A 49 4.19 5.28 2.37
CA VAL A 49 4.38 6.54 3.09
C VAL A 49 5.44 6.40 4.18
N LYS A 50 5.43 5.28 4.92
CA LYS A 50 6.44 5.00 5.93
C LYS A 50 7.83 4.88 5.31
N ALA A 51 7.98 4.09 4.24
CA ALA A 51 9.25 3.90 3.56
C ALA A 51 9.83 5.23 3.03
N ILE A 52 8.99 6.10 2.46
CA ILE A 52 9.42 7.42 2.00
C ILE A 52 9.90 8.29 3.18
N LYS A 53 9.13 8.33 4.27
CA LYS A 53 9.51 9.11 5.46
C LYS A 53 10.81 8.60 6.10
N ASP A 54 10.99 7.30 6.13
CA ASP A 54 12.20 6.67 6.67
C ASP A 54 13.41 6.97 5.78
N ALA A 55 13.26 6.90 4.45
CA ALA A 55 14.31 7.26 3.50
C ALA A 55 14.70 8.75 3.58
N ILE A 56 13.74 9.66 3.74
CA ILE A 56 14.01 11.08 3.96
C ILE A 56 14.81 11.28 5.25
N ARG A 57 14.39 10.62 6.35
CA ARG A 57 15.10 10.71 7.64
C ARG A 57 16.53 10.19 7.54
N GLU A 58 16.76 9.11 6.79
CA GLU A 58 18.10 8.56 6.55
C GLU A 58 18.96 9.54 5.72
N ALA A 59 18.39 10.13 4.68
CA ALA A 59 19.06 11.11 3.84
C ALA A 59 19.46 12.39 4.61
N ASP A 60 18.60 12.83 5.54
CA ASP A 60 18.85 14.00 6.40
C ASP A 60 19.74 13.66 7.62
N SER A 61 20.11 12.40 7.82
CA SER A 61 20.95 11.98 8.94
C SER A 61 22.41 12.45 8.78
N PRO A 62 23.21 12.51 9.86
CA PRO A 62 24.61 12.93 9.77
C PRO A 62 25.52 12.04 8.90
N SER A 63 25.08 10.84 8.55
CA SER A 63 25.86 9.88 7.76
C SER A 63 24.93 9.08 6.82
N PRO A 64 24.40 9.72 5.77
CA PRO A 64 23.50 9.06 4.84
C PRO A 64 24.27 8.09 3.93
N VAL A 65 23.64 6.97 3.59
CA VAL A 65 24.21 6.01 2.63
C VAL A 65 23.60 6.26 1.26
N PHE A 66 24.37 6.88 0.37
CA PHE A 66 24.04 7.00 -1.05
C PHE A 66 24.90 6.05 -1.87
N TYR A 67 24.38 5.61 -3.01
CA TYR A 67 25.09 4.73 -3.93
C TYR A 67 25.21 5.41 -5.29
N GLU A 68 26.37 5.28 -5.91
CA GLU A 68 26.57 5.74 -7.28
C GLU A 68 25.86 4.83 -8.28
N HIS A 69 25.49 5.38 -9.43
CA HIS A 69 24.73 4.67 -10.46
C HIS A 69 25.36 3.33 -10.86
N GLU A 70 26.68 3.31 -11.03
CA GLU A 70 27.46 2.12 -11.43
C GLU A 70 27.43 1.01 -10.37
N GLU A 71 27.42 1.37 -9.08
CA GLU A 71 27.35 0.41 -7.98
C GLU A 71 25.97 -0.25 -7.92
N VAL A 72 24.91 0.53 -8.12
CA VAL A 72 23.53 0.04 -8.19
C VAL A 72 23.35 -0.91 -9.38
N GLN A 73 23.85 -0.53 -10.56
CA GLN A 73 23.83 -1.40 -11.75
C GLN A 73 24.54 -2.73 -11.51
N THR A 74 25.71 -2.71 -10.89
CA THR A 74 26.50 -3.91 -10.61
C THR A 74 25.77 -4.84 -9.63
N LYS A 75 25.16 -4.29 -8.58
CA LYS A 75 24.35 -5.06 -7.62
C LYS A 75 23.13 -5.70 -8.31
N LEU A 76 22.42 -4.95 -9.15
CA LEU A 76 21.25 -5.44 -9.90
C LEU A 76 21.61 -6.59 -10.86
N LYS A 77 22.69 -6.46 -11.64
CA LYS A 77 23.17 -7.51 -12.56
C LYS A 77 23.51 -8.82 -11.83
N LYS A 78 24.12 -8.73 -10.64
CA LYS A 78 24.44 -9.91 -9.82
C LYS A 78 23.19 -10.59 -9.27
N LEU A 79 22.18 -9.83 -8.85
CA LEU A 79 20.92 -10.37 -8.34
C LEU A 79 20.10 -11.09 -9.42
N THR A 80 20.04 -10.54 -10.63
CA THR A 80 19.34 -11.16 -11.76
C THR A 80 20.05 -12.42 -12.28
N ALA A 81 21.39 -12.42 -12.31
CA ALA A 81 22.17 -13.61 -12.66
C ALA A 81 22.03 -14.74 -11.62
N LYS A 82 21.92 -14.39 -10.34
CA LYS A 82 21.74 -15.38 -9.25
C LYS A 82 20.38 -16.05 -9.31
N ARG A 83 19.30 -15.30 -9.59
CA ARG A 83 17.94 -15.88 -9.71
C ARG A 83 17.82 -16.88 -10.86
N ARG A 84 18.41 -16.59 -12.02
CA ARG A 84 18.43 -17.47 -13.20
C ARG A 84 19.20 -18.78 -13.01
N ARG A 85 20.00 -18.90 -11.94
CA ARG A 85 20.77 -20.12 -11.61
C ARG A 85 20.01 -21.07 -10.67
N THR A 86 18.86 -20.66 -10.17
CA THR A 86 18.05 -21.38 -9.18
C THR A 86 16.69 -21.83 -9.71
N GLU A 87 16.40 -21.53 -10.97
CA GLU A 87 15.34 -22.17 -11.78
C GLU A 87 15.97 -23.18 -12.73
#